data_AF-A0A2N0RZY4-F1
#
_entry.id   AF-A0A2N0RZY4-F1
#
_cell.length_a   1.000
_cell.length_b   1.000
_cell.length_c   1.000
_cell.angle_alpha   90.00
_cell.angle_beta   90.00
_cell.angle_gamma   90.00
#
_symmetry.space_group_name_H-M   'P 1'
#
loop_
_entity.id
_entity.type
_entity.pdbx_description
1 polymer ?
#
loop_
_entity_poly.entity_id
_entity_poly.type
_entity_poly.pdbx_seq_one_letter_code
_entity_poly.pdbx_strand_id
1 'polypeptide(L)'
;MGKSKNKPRVKGNAQPASSSRAAEIIATSGQAPIQNLGGFAQFLGGTAFSSTSTLATSDIDSAVSNATLDPELVLILKRLSKRDPTTKLKALEEFEAYLKSKERNENELTGILDLWTKLFVKLGIDVDRRIRYATYSCHLTIVKIIKKRIAPFLKEILPVWIISLFDQSKDVARVANESFQAAFPPEKRVDVLVFGQEEILSYITDIILYKTPETLSDPRFTSKEDMDSKYLRVVASSYYSLAHIISQLKEDELGKSAQQYDNLFDHNDDFKNNDDDNNLENNFKDDNYSENNDDDDNFENKNDDYDFKSNNNDNDFEDENVSSIPLQSET
;
A
#
# COMPACT_ATOMS: atom_id res chain seq x y z
N MET A 1 69.05 20.88 23.12
CA MET A 1 68.67 20.07 21.95
C MET A 1 68.62 18.61 22.37
N GLY A 2 67.43 18.04 22.57
CA GLY A 2 67.26 16.64 23.01
C GLY A 2 65.81 16.22 22.82
N LYS A 3 65.55 15.33 21.85
CA LYS A 3 64.21 14.83 21.50
C LYS A 3 63.90 13.58 22.34
N SER A 4 62.82 13.61 23.12
CA SER A 4 62.25 12.44 23.81
C SER A 4 61.20 11.73 22.93
N LYS A 5 61.33 10.40 22.86
CA LYS A 5 60.45 9.44 22.19
C LYS A 5 59.03 9.44 22.79
N ASN A 6 58.00 9.25 21.96
CA ASN A 6 56.74 8.68 22.43
C ASN A 6 56.15 7.71 21.40
N LYS A 7 55.93 6.47 21.85
CA LYS A 7 55.45 5.30 21.11
C LYS A 7 53.96 5.13 21.45
N PRO A 8 53.04 4.92 20.49
CA PRO A 8 51.62 4.80 20.80
C PRO A 8 51.30 3.47 21.49
N ARG A 9 50.50 3.56 22.57
CA ARG A 9 50.06 2.47 23.45
C ARG A 9 48.89 1.74 22.80
N VAL A 10 49.10 0.52 22.30
CA VAL A 10 48.01 -0.35 21.78
C VAL A 10 47.30 -1.01 22.96
N LYS A 11 46.00 -0.75 23.12
CA LYS A 11 45.12 -1.39 24.11
C LYS A 11 44.62 -2.71 23.53
N GLY A 12 45.15 -3.83 24.03
CA GLY A 12 44.70 -5.17 23.69
C GLY A 12 43.36 -5.52 24.34
N ASN A 13 42.41 -5.98 23.52
CA ASN A 13 41.46 -7.09 23.74
C ASN A 13 40.33 -7.03 22.69
N ALA A 14 40.66 -7.26 21.42
CA ALA A 14 39.68 -7.63 20.41
C ALA A 14 39.85 -9.12 20.12
N GLN A 15 38.99 -9.96 20.69
CA GLN A 15 38.83 -11.32 20.18
C GLN A 15 38.11 -11.22 18.82
N PRO A 16 38.66 -11.80 17.73
CA PRO A 16 37.90 -11.94 16.50
C PRO A 16 36.74 -12.90 16.75
N ALA A 17 35.53 -12.48 16.36
CA ALA A 17 34.33 -13.32 16.42
C ALA A 17 34.58 -14.64 15.66
N SER A 18 34.30 -15.75 16.34
CA SER A 18 34.54 -17.12 15.88
C SER A 18 33.68 -17.48 14.67
N SER A 19 34.16 -17.19 13.47
CA SER A 19 33.54 -17.60 12.20
C SER A 19 33.62 -19.11 11.96
N SER A 20 34.56 -19.80 12.61
CA SER A 20 34.77 -21.24 12.46
C SER A 20 33.65 -22.08 13.08
N ARG A 21 33.05 -21.64 14.20
CA ARG A 21 31.97 -22.38 14.88
C ARG A 21 30.64 -22.32 14.13
N ALA A 22 30.41 -21.26 13.35
CA ALA A 22 29.21 -21.10 12.53
C ALA A 22 29.21 -22.02 11.30
N ALA A 23 30.39 -22.28 10.72
CA ALA A 23 30.52 -23.20 9.59
C ALA A 23 30.27 -24.67 9.98
N GLU A 24 30.62 -25.06 11.21
CA GLU A 24 30.46 -26.42 11.71
C GLU A 24 28.99 -26.80 11.96
N ILE A 25 28.15 -25.86 12.40
CA ILE A 25 26.72 -26.09 12.61
C ILE A 25 25.99 -26.31 11.27
N ILE A 26 26.41 -25.62 10.21
CA ILE A 26 25.84 -25.78 8.85
C ILE A 26 26.23 -27.15 8.26
N ALA A 27 27.45 -27.62 8.52
CA ALA A 27 27.92 -28.90 7.98
C ALA A 27 27.31 -30.13 8.67
N THR A 28 26.81 -30.00 9.91
CA THR A 28 26.48 -31.17 10.75
C THR A 28 24.97 -31.47 10.83
N SER A 29 24.08 -30.57 10.40
CA SER A 29 22.64 -30.82 10.39
C SER A 29 22.04 -30.44 9.03
N GLY A 30 21.99 -31.41 8.11
CA GLY A 30 21.43 -31.27 6.76
C GLY A 30 19.93 -30.93 6.67
N GLN A 31 19.30 -30.46 7.76
CA GLN A 31 17.99 -29.81 7.81
C GLN A 31 17.86 -29.19 9.23
N ALA A 32 17.80 -27.85 9.31
CA ALA A 32 17.51 -27.15 10.56
C ALA A 32 16.01 -26.76 10.60
N PRO A 33 15.33 -26.87 11.75
CA PRO A 33 13.92 -26.50 11.87
C PRO A 33 13.74 -24.99 11.68
N ILE A 34 12.87 -24.63 10.74
CA ILE A 34 12.67 -23.28 10.18
C ILE A 34 12.07 -22.28 11.20
N GLN A 35 11.61 -22.74 12.36
CA GLN A 35 10.79 -21.92 13.26
C GLN A 35 11.56 -20.91 14.13
N ASN A 36 12.90 -20.95 14.19
CA ASN A 36 13.64 -20.09 15.12
C ASN A 36 14.92 -19.45 14.57
N LEU A 37 15.05 -19.34 13.25
CA LEU A 37 16.21 -18.71 12.61
C LEU A 37 15.82 -17.31 12.12
N GLY A 38 16.23 -16.29 12.89
CA GLY A 38 15.86 -14.90 12.66
C GLY A 38 16.10 -14.40 11.22
N GLY A 39 15.10 -13.67 10.71
CA GLY A 39 15.20 -12.62 9.68
C GLY A 39 15.63 -12.99 8.26
N PHE A 40 16.29 -14.14 8.03
CA PHE A 40 16.85 -14.48 6.72
C PHE A 40 16.22 -15.73 6.08
N ALA A 41 15.67 -16.66 6.89
CA ALA A 41 15.12 -17.92 6.40
C ALA A 41 13.65 -17.85 5.95
N GLN A 42 12.90 -16.83 6.35
CA GLN A 42 11.53 -16.59 5.85
C GLN A 42 11.49 -16.11 4.38
N PHE A 43 12.64 -15.85 3.76
CA PHE A 43 12.74 -15.29 2.40
C PHE A 43 12.51 -16.32 1.28
N LEU A 44 12.62 -17.62 1.55
CA LEU A 44 12.73 -18.65 0.49
C LEU A 44 11.45 -19.42 0.18
N GLY A 45 10.33 -19.12 0.84
CA GLY A 45 9.09 -19.87 0.65
C GLY A 45 7.84 -19.03 0.85
N GLY A 46 7.43 -18.29 -0.17
CA GLY A 46 6.16 -17.57 -0.17
C GLY A 46 5.91 -16.90 -1.51
N THR A 47 4.65 -16.86 -1.93
CA THR A 47 4.12 -16.15 -3.10
C THR A 47 4.70 -14.73 -3.23
N ALA A 48 4.66 -14.14 -4.43
CA ALA A 48 5.32 -12.87 -4.77
C ALA A 48 5.03 -11.67 -3.84
N PHE A 49 4.05 -11.78 -2.93
CA PHE A 49 3.71 -10.78 -1.92
C PHE A 49 4.31 -11.02 -0.52
N SER A 50 4.80 -12.22 -0.22
CA SER A 50 5.29 -12.59 1.13
C SER A 50 6.64 -11.96 1.49
N SER A 51 7.38 -11.48 0.50
CA SER A 51 8.62 -10.75 0.72
C SER A 51 8.35 -9.26 0.77
N THR A 52 8.22 -8.68 1.96
CA THR A 52 8.64 -7.29 2.17
C THR A 52 10.17 -7.23 2.02
N SER A 53 10.69 -7.63 0.85
CA SER A 53 12.10 -7.58 0.52
C SER A 53 12.50 -6.12 0.71
N THR A 54 13.33 -5.84 1.70
CA THR A 54 13.89 -4.50 1.88
C THR A 54 14.63 -4.21 0.58
N LEU A 55 14.03 -3.41 -0.30
CA LEU A 55 14.66 -2.96 -1.54
C LEU A 55 15.93 -2.25 -1.10
N ALA A 56 17.04 -2.96 -1.26
CA ALA A 56 18.30 -2.46 -0.78
C ALA A 56 18.70 -1.32 -1.70
N THR A 57 19.47 -0.37 -1.18
CA THR A 57 20.03 0.69 -2.04
C THR A 57 20.80 0.09 -3.23
N SER A 58 21.39 -1.11 -3.07
CA SER A 58 22.04 -1.87 -4.14
C SER A 58 21.11 -2.32 -5.27
N ASP A 59 19.86 -2.68 -4.95
CA ASP A 59 18.88 -3.12 -5.96
C ASP A 59 18.48 -1.95 -6.86
N ILE A 60 18.43 -0.76 -6.27
CA ILE A 60 18.17 0.50 -6.97
C ILE A 60 19.35 0.91 -7.80
N ASP A 61 20.57 0.79 -7.25
CA ASP A 61 21.79 1.08 -8.01
C ASP A 61 21.88 0.19 -9.25
N SER A 62 21.49 -1.09 -9.16
CA SER A 62 21.39 -1.99 -10.30
C SER A 62 20.26 -1.61 -11.27
N ALA A 63 19.07 -1.30 -10.77
CA ALA A 63 17.94 -0.91 -11.61
C ALA A 63 18.21 0.39 -12.38
N VAL A 64 18.87 1.34 -11.71
CA VAL A 64 19.23 2.64 -12.27
C VAL A 64 20.41 2.52 -13.24
N SER A 65 21.41 1.68 -12.96
CA SER A 65 22.59 1.56 -13.82
C SER A 65 22.28 0.92 -15.19
N ASN A 66 21.18 0.16 -15.27
CA ASN A 66 20.69 -0.43 -16.51
C ASN A 66 19.81 0.53 -17.35
N ALA A 67 19.43 1.68 -16.79
CA ALA A 67 18.56 2.65 -17.43
C ALA A 67 19.29 3.97 -17.65
N THR A 68 19.21 4.54 -18.85
CA THR A 68 19.73 5.89 -19.14
C THR A 68 18.78 6.93 -18.54
N LEU A 69 18.81 7.08 -17.22
CA LEU A 69 17.97 8.00 -16.47
C LEU A 69 18.70 9.33 -16.19
N ASP A 70 17.92 10.39 -16.06
CA ASP A 70 18.38 11.69 -15.59
C ASP A 70 19.07 11.57 -14.22
N PRO A 71 20.32 12.07 -14.06
CA PRO A 71 21.04 12.02 -12.79
C PRO A 71 20.26 12.63 -11.61
N GLU A 72 19.43 13.65 -11.86
CA GLU A 72 18.58 14.26 -10.83
C GLU A 72 17.53 13.26 -10.33
N LEU A 73 16.82 12.60 -11.26
CA LEU A 73 15.82 11.59 -10.96
C LEU A 73 16.42 10.42 -10.17
N VAL A 74 17.60 9.97 -10.56
CA VAL A 74 18.33 8.93 -9.86
C VAL A 74 18.57 9.28 -8.40
N LEU A 75 19.02 10.50 -8.13
CA LEU A 75 19.29 10.96 -6.76
C LEU A 75 18.01 11.00 -5.93
N ILE A 76 16.92 11.50 -6.51
CA ILE A 76 15.60 11.54 -5.87
C ILE A 76 15.14 10.12 -5.50
N LEU A 77 15.17 9.18 -6.44
CA LEU A 77 14.73 7.79 -6.23
C LEU A 77 15.59 7.06 -5.18
N LYS A 78 16.90 7.32 -5.14
CA LYS A 78 17.78 6.76 -4.09
C LYS A 78 17.43 7.28 -2.69
N ARG A 79 16.95 8.52 -2.57
CA ARG A 79 16.52 9.11 -1.29
C ARG A 79 15.21 8.51 -0.79
N LEU A 80 14.30 8.13 -1.69
CA LEU A 80 13.03 7.46 -1.34
C LEU A 80 13.23 6.11 -0.62
N SER A 81 14.38 5.47 -0.81
CA SER A 81 14.70 4.18 -0.19
C SER A 81 15.48 4.30 1.11
N LYS A 82 15.72 5.52 1.58
CA LYS A 82 16.26 5.75 2.91
C LYS A 82 15.17 5.52 3.94
N ARG A 83 15.57 5.19 5.17
CA ARG A 83 14.64 4.91 6.28
C ARG A 83 14.07 6.19 6.89
N ASP A 84 14.83 7.29 6.84
CA ASP A 84 14.46 8.56 7.46
C ASP A 84 13.18 9.17 6.83
N PRO A 85 12.09 9.33 7.60
CA PRO A 85 10.82 9.83 7.09
C PRO A 85 10.91 11.23 6.48
N THR A 86 11.73 12.13 7.06
CA THR A 86 11.86 13.50 6.56
C THR A 86 12.56 13.56 5.20
N THR A 87 13.56 12.70 5.00
CA THR A 87 14.29 12.55 3.74
C THR A 87 13.38 11.96 2.67
N LYS A 88 12.58 10.94 3.01
CA LYS A 88 11.58 10.37 2.10
C LYS A 88 10.55 11.40 1.67
N LEU A 89 9.97 12.15 2.62
CA LEU A 89 8.94 13.13 2.32
C LEU A 89 9.46 14.23 1.39
N LYS A 90 10.63 14.81 1.69
CA LYS A 90 11.27 15.79 0.80
C LYS A 90 11.58 15.20 -0.58
N ALA A 91 12.04 13.95 -0.63
CA ALA A 91 12.30 13.29 -1.91
C ALA A 91 11.01 13.02 -2.70
N LEU A 92 9.86 12.76 -2.06
CA LEU A 92 8.57 12.66 -2.75
C LEU A 92 8.11 14.02 -3.29
N GLU A 93 8.30 15.10 -2.53
CA GLU A 93 7.98 16.46 -2.99
C GLU A 93 8.85 16.87 -4.19
N GLU A 94 10.15 16.59 -4.14
CA GLU A 94 11.09 16.78 -5.26
C GLU A 94 10.70 15.89 -6.45
N PHE A 95 10.30 14.64 -6.20
CA PHE A 95 9.86 13.72 -7.26
C PHE A 95 8.58 14.21 -7.94
N GLU A 96 7.60 14.70 -7.18
CA GLU A 96 6.37 15.27 -7.73
C GLU A 96 6.68 16.49 -8.61
N ALA A 97 7.57 17.38 -8.17
CA ALA A 97 8.02 18.51 -8.96
C ALA A 97 8.74 18.07 -10.25
N TYR A 98 9.60 17.06 -10.15
CA TYR A 98 10.26 16.45 -11.31
C TYR A 98 9.25 15.90 -12.32
N LEU A 99 8.27 15.10 -11.85
CA LEU A 99 7.22 14.53 -12.69
C LEU A 99 6.42 15.61 -13.44
N LYS A 100 6.05 16.69 -12.73
CA LYS A 100 5.35 17.85 -13.33
C LYS A 100 6.20 18.56 -14.40
N SER A 101 7.51 18.67 -14.18
CA SER A 101 8.43 19.26 -15.16
C SER A 101 8.58 18.39 -16.42
N LYS A 102 8.34 17.09 -16.31
CA LYS A 102 8.48 16.08 -17.38
C LYS A 102 7.13 15.56 -17.90
N GLU A 103 6.03 16.30 -17.74
CA GLU A 103 4.68 15.88 -18.17
C GLU A 103 4.58 15.42 -19.64
N ARG A 104 5.50 15.88 -20.50
CA ARG A 104 5.55 15.51 -21.92
C ARG A 104 6.55 14.41 -22.27
N ASN A 105 7.29 13.87 -21.30
CA ASN A 105 8.35 12.88 -21.52
C ASN A 105 7.98 11.48 -21.02
N GLU A 106 7.05 10.84 -21.74
CA GLU A 106 6.53 9.51 -21.42
C GLU A 106 7.61 8.41 -21.40
N ASN A 107 8.61 8.50 -22.28
CA ASN A 107 9.66 7.48 -22.44
C ASN A 107 10.58 7.41 -21.21
N GLU A 108 10.97 8.56 -20.68
CA GLU A 108 11.81 8.65 -19.47
C GLU A 108 11.09 8.04 -18.26
N LEU A 109 9.79 8.33 -18.09
CA LEU A 109 9.00 7.77 -16.99
C LEU A 109 8.71 6.28 -17.15
N THR A 110 8.62 5.79 -18.38
CA THR A 110 8.49 4.35 -18.64
C THR A 110 9.72 3.60 -18.11
N GLY A 111 10.92 4.20 -18.23
CA GLY A 111 12.18 3.63 -17.76
C GLY A 111 12.27 3.44 -16.24
N ILE A 112 11.42 4.11 -15.45
CA ILE A 112 11.42 3.98 -13.99
C ILE A 112 10.29 3.13 -13.43
N LEU A 113 9.39 2.58 -14.25
CA LEU A 113 8.17 1.91 -13.74
C LEU A 113 8.46 0.69 -12.89
N ASP A 114 9.45 -0.12 -13.24
CA ASP A 114 9.86 -1.28 -12.43
C ASP A 114 10.31 -0.84 -11.03
N LEU A 115 11.12 0.22 -10.96
CA LEU A 115 11.59 0.75 -9.69
C LEU A 115 10.47 1.45 -8.91
N TRP A 116 9.63 2.25 -9.59
CA TRP A 116 8.50 2.92 -8.98
C TRP A 116 7.52 1.92 -8.36
N THR A 117 7.21 0.82 -9.05
CA THR A 117 6.34 -0.26 -8.55
C THR A 117 6.82 -0.79 -7.20
N LYS A 118 8.12 -1.11 -7.08
CA LYS A 118 8.73 -1.61 -5.83
C LYS A 118 8.74 -0.59 -4.70
N LEU A 119 8.87 0.69 -5.03
CA LEU A 119 8.81 1.79 -4.06
C LEU A 119 7.36 2.04 -3.62
N PHE A 120 6.43 2.09 -4.57
CA PHE A 120 5.02 2.38 -4.38
C PHE A 120 4.38 1.43 -3.37
N VAL A 121 4.57 0.12 -3.51
CA VAL A 121 3.96 -0.87 -2.61
C VAL A 121 4.44 -0.74 -1.15
N LYS A 122 5.59 -0.12 -0.91
CA LYS A 122 6.12 0.15 0.44
C LYS A 122 5.68 1.50 0.97
N LEU A 123 5.79 2.53 0.14
CA LEU A 123 5.49 3.90 0.53
C LEU A 123 3.97 4.12 0.66
N GLY A 124 3.17 3.40 -0.12
CA GLY A 124 1.71 3.45 -0.09
C GLY A 124 1.10 3.01 1.25
N ILE A 125 1.84 2.25 2.05
CA ILE A 125 1.42 1.82 3.40
C ILE A 125 2.32 2.39 4.51
N ASP A 126 3.15 3.40 4.24
CA ASP A 126 4.09 3.98 5.22
C ASP A 126 3.35 4.46 6.49
N VAL A 127 4.02 4.43 7.64
CA VAL A 127 3.45 4.88 8.92
C VAL A 127 3.02 6.35 8.81
N ASP A 128 3.86 7.20 8.22
CA ASP A 128 3.59 8.63 8.09
C ASP A 128 2.56 8.88 6.99
N ARG A 129 1.41 9.43 7.39
CA ARG A 129 0.32 9.79 6.46
C ARG A 129 0.76 10.75 5.36
N ARG A 130 1.74 11.62 5.61
CA ARG A 130 2.25 12.59 4.63
C ARG A 130 3.03 11.88 3.52
N ILE A 131 3.78 10.83 3.88
CA ILE A 131 4.48 9.99 2.91
C ILE A 131 3.46 9.23 2.05
N ARG A 132 2.42 8.65 2.65
CA ARG A 132 1.35 7.98 1.89
C ARG A 132 0.66 8.94 0.92
N TYR A 133 0.26 10.13 1.41
CA TYR A 133 -0.35 11.17 0.59
C TYR A 133 0.55 11.56 -0.60
N ALA A 134 1.81 11.92 -0.34
CA ALA A 134 2.74 12.35 -1.39
C ALA A 134 3.05 11.21 -2.39
N THR A 135 3.06 9.96 -1.92
CA THR A 135 3.21 8.77 -2.79
C THR A 135 2.06 8.66 -3.77
N TYR A 136 0.82 8.81 -3.30
CA TYR A 136 -0.35 8.78 -4.18
C TYR A 136 -0.46 10.01 -5.08
N SER A 137 0.00 11.19 -4.65
CA SER A 137 0.13 12.38 -5.52
C SER A 137 1.11 12.13 -6.67
N CYS A 138 2.27 11.53 -6.38
CA CYS A 138 3.22 11.09 -7.40
C CYS A 138 2.59 10.03 -8.31
N HIS A 139 1.91 9.03 -7.72
CA HIS A 139 1.27 7.96 -8.48
C HIS A 139 0.19 8.48 -9.44
N LEU A 140 -0.67 9.40 -8.99
CA LEU A 140 -1.65 10.11 -9.80
C LEU A 140 -1.01 10.79 -11.01
N THR A 141 0.11 11.48 -10.79
CA THR A 141 0.85 12.15 -11.87
C THR A 141 1.43 11.13 -12.85
N ILE A 142 2.03 10.05 -12.34
CA ILE A 142 2.59 8.97 -13.14
C ILE A 142 1.53 8.35 -14.03
N VAL A 143 0.38 7.93 -13.50
CA VAL A 143 -0.67 7.24 -14.27
C VAL A 143 -1.29 8.14 -15.33
N LYS A 144 -1.37 9.46 -15.08
CA LYS A 144 -1.80 10.45 -16.08
C LYS A 144 -0.82 10.55 -17.26
N ILE A 145 0.48 10.42 -17.01
CA ILE A 145 1.51 10.54 -18.04
C ILE A 145 1.68 9.22 -18.80
N ILE A 146 1.90 8.09 -18.11
CA ILE A 146 2.26 6.80 -18.74
C ILE A 146 1.04 6.01 -19.25
N LYS A 147 -0.15 6.30 -18.73
CA LYS A 147 -1.43 5.69 -19.13
C LYS A 147 -1.33 4.15 -19.15
N LYS A 148 -1.58 3.54 -20.30
CA LYS A 148 -1.64 2.08 -20.50
C LYS A 148 -0.31 1.36 -20.23
N ARG A 149 0.83 2.07 -20.18
CA ARG A 149 2.14 1.43 -19.91
C ARG A 149 2.31 0.94 -18.48
N ILE A 150 1.43 1.31 -17.56
CA ILE A 150 1.40 0.72 -16.22
C ILE A 150 0.86 -0.71 -16.20
N ALA A 151 0.15 -1.13 -17.26
CA ALA A 151 -0.54 -2.43 -17.33
C ALA A 151 0.32 -3.64 -16.92
N PRO A 152 1.60 -3.77 -17.34
CA PRO A 152 2.44 -4.90 -16.95
C PRO A 152 2.74 -4.99 -15.45
N PHE A 153 2.60 -3.89 -14.72
CA PHE A 153 2.90 -3.78 -13.29
C PHE A 153 1.64 -3.84 -12.42
N LEU A 154 0.44 -3.90 -13.03
CA LEU A 154 -0.82 -3.81 -12.29
C LEU A 154 -0.97 -4.88 -11.24
N LYS A 155 -0.65 -6.14 -11.55
CA LYS A 155 -0.73 -7.23 -10.58
C LYS A 155 0.12 -6.98 -9.33
N GLU A 156 1.25 -6.26 -9.45
CA GLU A 156 2.11 -5.93 -8.32
C GLU A 156 1.59 -4.73 -7.50
N ILE A 157 1.07 -3.68 -8.15
CA ILE A 157 0.61 -2.47 -7.45
C ILE A 157 -0.84 -2.53 -6.96
N LEU A 158 -1.72 -3.27 -7.65
CA LEU A 158 -3.16 -3.26 -7.40
C LEU A 158 -3.52 -3.58 -5.95
N PRO A 159 -2.91 -4.57 -5.27
CA PRO A 159 -3.30 -4.88 -3.90
C PRO A 159 -3.11 -3.70 -2.94
N VAL A 160 -1.96 -3.03 -3.00
CA VAL A 160 -1.68 -1.84 -2.17
C VAL A 160 -2.54 -0.66 -2.60
N TRP A 161 -2.81 -0.53 -3.91
CA TRP A 161 -3.66 0.53 -4.43
C TRP A 161 -5.10 0.40 -3.92
N ILE A 162 -5.68 -0.81 -3.99
CA ILE A 162 -7.07 -1.09 -3.60
C ILE A 162 -7.30 -0.89 -2.10
N ILE A 163 -6.40 -1.37 -1.22
CA ILE A 163 -6.51 -1.10 0.22
C ILE A 163 -6.44 0.40 0.53
N SER A 164 -5.63 1.16 -0.22
CA SER A 164 -5.45 2.58 0.07
C SER A 164 -6.63 3.44 -0.37
N LEU A 165 -7.57 2.90 -1.16
CA LEU A 165 -8.86 3.54 -1.40
C LEU A 165 -9.67 3.73 -0.12
N PHE A 166 -9.36 2.93 0.91
CA PHE A 166 -10.01 2.88 2.22
C PHE A 166 -9.03 3.25 3.35
N ASP A 167 -8.04 4.11 3.09
CA ASP A 167 -7.18 4.66 4.14
C ASP A 167 -8.01 5.52 5.10
N GLN A 168 -7.75 5.38 6.40
CA GLN A 168 -8.44 6.07 7.49
C GLN A 168 -8.15 7.58 7.46
N SER A 169 -7.05 8.00 6.84
CA SER A 169 -6.81 9.40 6.50
C SER A 169 -7.58 9.75 5.23
N LYS A 170 -8.66 10.53 5.38
CA LYS A 170 -9.54 10.98 4.27
C LYS A 170 -8.76 11.58 3.09
N ASP A 171 -7.70 12.35 3.35
CA ASP A 171 -6.87 12.93 2.29
C ASP A 171 -6.12 11.89 1.46
N VAL A 172 -5.63 10.82 2.11
CA VAL A 172 -4.91 9.72 1.45
C VAL A 172 -5.89 8.90 0.61
N ALA A 173 -7.02 8.51 1.20
CA ALA A 173 -8.08 7.80 0.49
C ALA A 173 -8.57 8.59 -0.72
N ARG A 174 -8.75 9.91 -0.58
CA ARG A 174 -9.15 10.79 -1.69
C ARG A 174 -8.14 10.75 -2.83
N VAL A 175 -6.84 10.98 -2.57
CA VAL A 175 -5.84 10.99 -3.66
C VAL A 175 -5.61 9.59 -4.25
N ALA A 176 -5.75 8.53 -3.45
CA ALA A 176 -5.72 7.15 -3.93
C ALA A 176 -6.89 6.88 -4.89
N ASN A 177 -8.11 7.31 -4.53
CA ASN A 177 -9.28 7.24 -5.40
C ASN A 177 -9.09 8.08 -6.67
N GLU A 178 -8.61 9.32 -6.57
CA GLU A 178 -8.32 10.16 -7.74
C GLU A 178 -7.32 9.49 -8.69
N SER A 179 -6.26 8.88 -8.16
CA SER A 179 -5.29 8.13 -8.98
C SER A 179 -5.94 6.95 -9.68
N PHE A 180 -6.76 6.17 -8.97
CA PHE A 180 -7.44 4.99 -9.53
C PHE A 180 -8.41 5.40 -10.65
N GLN A 181 -9.19 6.45 -10.41
CA GLN A 181 -10.15 6.97 -11.38
C GLN A 181 -9.47 7.63 -12.60
N ALA A 182 -8.28 8.22 -12.41
CA ALA A 182 -7.48 8.73 -13.52
C ALA A 182 -6.89 7.63 -14.39
N ALA A 183 -6.58 6.46 -13.81
CA ALA A 183 -6.08 5.30 -14.54
C ALA A 183 -7.20 4.49 -15.21
N PHE A 184 -8.37 4.41 -14.58
CA PHE A 184 -9.47 3.53 -14.98
C PHE A 184 -10.81 4.28 -15.08
N PRO A 185 -11.33 4.46 -16.30
CA PRO A 185 -12.65 5.06 -16.49
C PRO A 185 -13.74 4.15 -15.89
N PRO A 186 -14.94 4.68 -15.56
CA PRO A 186 -15.99 3.96 -14.83
C PRO A 186 -16.28 2.55 -15.36
N GLU A 187 -16.38 2.40 -16.67
CA GLU A 187 -16.67 1.14 -17.37
C GLU A 187 -15.55 0.09 -17.29
N LYS A 188 -14.36 0.46 -16.81
CA LYS A 188 -13.20 -0.44 -16.65
C LYS A 188 -12.86 -0.80 -15.22
N ARG A 189 -13.52 -0.20 -14.23
CA ARG A 189 -13.17 -0.39 -12.82
C ARG A 189 -13.45 -1.83 -12.37
N VAL A 190 -14.59 -2.39 -12.75
CA VAL A 190 -14.93 -3.80 -12.47
C VAL A 190 -13.96 -4.75 -13.18
N ASP A 191 -13.66 -4.50 -14.47
CA ASP A 191 -12.70 -5.32 -15.24
C ASP A 191 -11.33 -5.41 -14.55
N VAL A 192 -10.87 -4.32 -13.93
CA VAL A 192 -9.60 -4.26 -13.21
C VAL A 192 -9.65 -5.06 -11.90
N LEU A 193 -10.77 -5.02 -11.18
CA LEU A 193 -10.98 -5.84 -9.99
C LEU A 193 -11.00 -7.33 -10.34
N VAL A 194 -11.67 -7.71 -11.43
CA VAL A 194 -11.65 -9.09 -11.96
C VAL A 194 -10.22 -9.51 -12.31
N PHE A 195 -9.48 -8.65 -13.02
CA PHE A 195 -8.11 -8.93 -13.47
C PHE A 195 -7.12 -9.15 -12.32
N GLY A 196 -7.23 -8.36 -11.25
CA GLY A 196 -6.33 -8.40 -10.10
C GLY A 196 -6.86 -9.15 -8.88
N GLN A 197 -8.02 -9.82 -9.00
CA GLN A 197 -8.73 -10.42 -7.86
C GLN A 197 -7.82 -11.34 -7.05
N GLU A 198 -7.11 -12.26 -7.71
CA GLU A 198 -6.25 -13.25 -7.05
C GLU A 198 -5.11 -12.58 -6.26
N GLU A 199 -4.45 -11.57 -6.85
CA GLU A 199 -3.37 -10.83 -6.19
C GLU A 199 -3.88 -10.00 -5.01
N ILE A 200 -5.04 -9.35 -5.16
CA ILE A 200 -5.63 -8.56 -4.08
C ILE A 200 -6.02 -9.47 -2.91
N LEU A 201 -6.69 -10.59 -3.18
CA LEU A 201 -7.08 -11.56 -2.14
C LEU A 201 -5.86 -12.20 -1.48
N SER A 202 -4.83 -12.54 -2.24
CA SER A 202 -3.59 -13.09 -1.67
C SER A 202 -2.93 -12.09 -0.71
N TYR A 203 -2.90 -10.81 -1.06
CA TYR A 203 -2.36 -9.78 -0.19
C TYR A 203 -3.20 -9.57 1.06
N ILE A 204 -4.53 -9.45 0.92
CA ILE A 204 -5.47 -9.29 2.02
C ILE A 204 -5.37 -10.48 3.00
N THR A 205 -5.30 -11.71 2.47
CA THR A 205 -5.10 -12.93 3.26
C THR A 205 -3.78 -12.89 4.04
N ASP A 206 -2.68 -12.46 3.39
CA ASP A 206 -1.38 -12.32 4.06
C ASP A 206 -1.45 -11.31 5.20
N ILE A 207 -2.05 -10.14 4.98
CA ILE A 207 -2.24 -9.11 6.00
C ILE A 207 -3.06 -9.63 7.19
N ILE A 208 -4.21 -10.25 6.92
CA ILE A 208 -5.18 -10.58 7.97
C ILE A 208 -4.74 -11.82 8.77
N LEU A 209 -4.27 -12.88 8.09
CA LEU A 209 -4.02 -14.16 8.74
C LEU A 209 -2.58 -14.35 9.21
N TYR A 210 -1.61 -13.67 8.59
CA TYR A 210 -0.19 -14.00 8.77
C TYR A 210 0.70 -12.84 9.22
N LYS A 211 0.28 -11.58 9.03
CA LYS A 211 1.06 -10.43 9.50
C LYS A 211 0.80 -10.09 10.96
N THR A 212 1.80 -9.44 11.54
CA THR A 212 1.82 -8.83 12.86
C THR A 212 2.46 -7.45 12.73
N PRO A 213 2.37 -6.57 13.75
CA PRO A 213 3.09 -5.29 13.75
C PRO A 213 4.58 -5.41 13.40
N GLU A 214 5.27 -6.42 13.94
CA GLU A 214 6.72 -6.65 13.78
C GLU A 214 7.12 -7.33 12.47
N THR A 215 6.18 -7.96 11.76
CA THR A 215 6.44 -8.54 10.43
C THR A 215 6.08 -7.56 9.31
N LEU A 216 5.21 -6.60 9.58
CA LEU A 216 4.84 -5.52 8.65
C LEU A 216 5.76 -4.28 8.77
N SER A 217 6.52 -4.18 9.86
CA SER A 217 7.43 -3.07 10.16
C SER A 217 8.71 -3.57 10.83
N ASP A 218 9.82 -2.84 10.69
CA ASP A 218 11.08 -3.23 11.31
C ASP A 218 11.19 -2.66 12.75
N PRO A 219 11.14 -3.51 13.79
CA PRO A 219 11.15 -3.06 15.19
C PRO A 219 12.44 -2.35 15.60
N ARG A 220 13.50 -2.40 14.77
CA ARG A 220 14.75 -1.65 15.00
C ARG A 220 14.63 -0.18 14.66
N PHE A 221 13.66 0.20 13.82
CA PHE A 221 13.56 1.54 13.25
C PHE A 221 12.16 2.17 13.40
N THR A 222 11.17 1.40 13.83
CA THR A 222 9.79 1.86 14.00
C THR A 222 9.37 1.65 15.45
N SER A 223 8.78 2.67 16.06
CA SER A 223 8.31 2.57 17.45
C SER A 223 7.16 1.55 17.55
N LYS A 224 6.95 0.95 18.73
CA LYS A 224 5.86 -0.01 18.92
C LYS A 224 4.50 0.59 18.53
N GLU A 225 4.23 1.81 19.00
CA GLU A 225 3.00 2.54 18.69
C GLU A 225 2.81 2.75 17.18
N ASP A 226 3.88 3.13 16.46
CA ASP A 226 3.83 3.31 15.01
C ASP A 226 3.60 1.99 14.26
N MET A 227 4.19 0.89 14.73
CA MET A 227 3.99 -0.44 14.15
C MET A 227 2.55 -0.91 14.35
N ASP A 228 2.03 -0.79 15.58
CA ASP A 228 0.66 -1.16 15.93
C ASP A 228 -0.33 -0.31 15.12
N SER A 229 -0.12 1.01 15.07
CA SER A 229 -0.94 1.94 14.28
C SER A 229 -0.95 1.58 12.79
N LYS A 230 0.21 1.31 12.20
CA LYS A 230 0.29 0.89 10.79
C LYS A 230 -0.41 -0.45 10.56
N TYR A 231 -0.18 -1.44 11.42
CA TYR A 231 -0.79 -2.77 11.29
C TYR A 231 -2.32 -2.69 11.34
N LEU A 232 -2.88 -2.08 12.39
CA LEU A 232 -4.33 -1.91 12.53
C LEU A 232 -4.95 -1.16 11.34
N ARG A 233 -4.26 -0.11 10.88
CA ARG A 233 -4.68 0.66 9.70
C ARG A 233 -4.78 -0.22 8.45
N VAL A 234 -3.72 -0.98 8.16
CA VAL A 234 -3.65 -1.84 6.97
C VAL A 234 -4.66 -2.97 7.04
N VAL A 235 -4.84 -3.61 8.22
CA VAL A 235 -5.88 -4.63 8.44
C VAL A 235 -7.28 -4.08 8.20
N ALA A 236 -7.61 -2.93 8.80
CA ALA A 236 -8.92 -2.31 8.60
C ALA A 236 -9.18 -1.96 7.13
N SER A 237 -8.20 -1.38 6.44
CA SER A 237 -8.30 -1.10 5.00
C SER A 237 -8.45 -2.38 4.16
N SER A 238 -7.79 -3.47 4.54
CA SER A 238 -7.95 -4.79 3.90
C SER A 238 -9.37 -5.34 4.03
N TYR A 239 -10.01 -5.21 5.20
CA TYR A 239 -11.42 -5.61 5.36
C TYR A 239 -12.37 -4.76 4.50
N TYR A 240 -12.19 -3.44 4.46
CA TYR A 240 -13.00 -2.58 3.59
C TYR A 240 -12.81 -2.93 2.10
N SER A 241 -11.58 -3.24 1.68
CA SER A 241 -11.32 -3.71 0.32
C SER A 241 -11.98 -5.04 0.00
N LEU A 242 -11.96 -5.98 0.94
CA LEU A 242 -12.65 -7.26 0.76
C LEU A 242 -14.15 -7.05 0.57
N ALA A 243 -14.78 -6.27 1.45
CA ALA A 243 -16.20 -5.91 1.34
C ALA A 243 -16.50 -5.20 0.01
N HIS A 244 -15.62 -4.29 -0.42
CA HIS A 244 -15.75 -3.61 -1.70
C HIS A 244 -15.73 -4.60 -2.87
N ILE A 245 -14.75 -5.50 -2.94
CA ILE A 245 -14.63 -6.48 -4.04
C ILE A 245 -15.89 -7.36 -4.10
N ILE A 246 -16.33 -7.89 -2.96
CA ILE A 246 -17.54 -8.72 -2.87
C ILE A 246 -18.78 -7.93 -3.34
N SER A 247 -18.88 -6.64 -3.02
CA SER A 247 -20.00 -5.80 -3.45
C SER A 247 -19.99 -5.44 -4.94
N GLN A 248 -18.82 -5.45 -5.58
CA GLN A 248 -18.65 -5.01 -6.97
C GLN A 248 -18.67 -6.17 -7.97
N LEU A 249 -18.21 -7.36 -7.56
CA LEU A 249 -18.10 -8.52 -8.44
C LEU A 249 -19.36 -9.38 -8.38
N LYS A 250 -19.74 -9.92 -9.54
CA LYS A 250 -20.84 -10.89 -9.63
C LYS A 250 -20.39 -12.26 -9.09
N GLU A 251 -21.36 -13.09 -8.71
CA GLU A 251 -21.12 -14.42 -8.13
C GLU A 251 -20.25 -15.33 -9.03
N ASP A 252 -20.40 -15.24 -10.36
CA ASP A 252 -19.59 -15.99 -11.32
C ASP A 252 -18.12 -15.56 -11.32
N GLU A 253 -17.83 -14.28 -11.12
CA GLU A 253 -16.47 -13.75 -10.99
C GLU A 253 -15.85 -14.05 -9.62
N LEU A 254 -16.65 -13.98 -8.55
CA LEU A 254 -16.23 -14.37 -7.20
C LEU A 254 -15.88 -15.86 -7.13
N GLY A 255 -16.69 -16.71 -7.77
CA GLY A 255 -16.50 -18.16 -7.83
C GLY A 255 -15.15 -18.60 -8.42
N LYS A 256 -14.52 -17.76 -9.26
CA LYS A 256 -13.19 -18.04 -9.82
C LYS A 256 -12.08 -18.04 -8.75
N SER A 257 -12.30 -17.36 -7.62
CA SER A 257 -11.36 -17.29 -6.50
C SER A 257 -11.97 -17.87 -5.20
N ALA A 258 -12.98 -18.73 -5.31
CA ALA A 258 -13.72 -19.27 -4.16
C ALA A 258 -12.82 -19.81 -3.05
N GLN A 259 -11.79 -20.59 -3.39
CA GLN A 259 -10.86 -21.15 -2.40
C GLN A 259 -10.13 -20.07 -1.57
N GLN A 260 -9.82 -18.91 -2.16
CA GLN A 260 -9.19 -17.82 -1.41
C GLN A 260 -10.17 -17.14 -0.46
N TYR A 261 -11.43 -16.97 -0.88
CA TYR A 261 -12.49 -16.48 -0.01
C TYR A 261 -12.76 -17.45 1.15
N ASP A 262 -12.92 -18.74 0.86
CA ASP A 262 -13.15 -19.79 1.86
C ASP A 262 -12.00 -19.81 2.89
N ASN A 263 -10.75 -19.80 2.42
CA ASN A 263 -9.60 -19.74 3.32
C ASN A 263 -9.65 -18.53 4.26
N LEU A 264 -10.09 -17.38 3.76
CA LEU A 264 -10.15 -16.15 4.53
C LEU A 264 -11.29 -16.16 5.56
N PHE A 265 -12.45 -16.71 5.22
CA PHE A 265 -13.61 -16.79 6.11
C PHE A 265 -13.50 -17.95 7.12
N ASP A 266 -12.90 -19.07 6.73
CA ASP A 266 -12.76 -20.25 7.59
C ASP A 266 -11.68 -20.10 8.65
N HIS A 267 -10.64 -19.29 8.41
CA HIS A 267 -9.51 -19.13 9.33
C HIS A 267 -9.61 -17.89 10.22
N ASN A 268 -10.66 -17.09 10.05
CA ASN A 268 -10.81 -15.86 10.82
C ASN A 268 -11.92 -16.02 11.86
N ASP A 269 -11.52 -16.24 13.12
CA ASP A 269 -12.45 -16.42 14.24
C ASP A 269 -13.34 -15.18 14.47
N ASP A 270 -12.91 -14.00 13.98
CA ASP A 270 -13.71 -12.75 13.99
C ASP A 270 -15.05 -12.92 13.25
N PHE A 271 -15.10 -13.73 12.19
CA PHE A 271 -16.34 -13.97 11.43
C PHE A 271 -17.19 -15.09 12.02
N LYS A 272 -16.59 -16.04 12.74
CA LYS A 272 -17.31 -17.16 13.38
C LYS A 272 -18.02 -16.75 14.67
N ASN A 273 -17.54 -15.70 15.33
CA ASN A 273 -18.10 -15.21 16.60
C ASN A 273 -19.19 -14.14 16.42
N ASN A 274 -19.52 -13.74 15.18
CA ASN A 274 -20.56 -12.75 14.89
C ASN A 274 -21.93 -13.38 14.54
N ASP A 275 -22.05 -14.71 14.54
CA ASP A 275 -23.34 -15.40 14.38
C ASP A 275 -24.18 -15.44 15.67
N ASP A 276 -23.64 -14.94 16.79
CA ASP A 276 -24.35 -14.79 18.06
C ASP A 276 -24.99 -13.39 18.16
N ASP A 277 -26.13 -13.21 17.48
CA ASP A 277 -27.01 -12.03 17.50
C ASP A 277 -27.49 -11.59 18.90
N ASN A 278 -27.07 -12.25 19.99
CA ASN A 278 -27.48 -11.97 21.36
C ASN A 278 -26.43 -11.27 22.24
N ASN A 279 -25.22 -11.00 21.73
CA ASN A 279 -24.14 -10.46 22.58
C ASN A 279 -23.88 -8.95 22.46
N LEU A 280 -24.51 -8.27 21.49
CA LEU A 280 -24.43 -6.81 21.35
C LEU A 280 -25.35 -6.06 22.33
N GLU A 281 -26.43 -6.66 22.80
CA GLU A 281 -27.34 -6.04 23.79
C GLU A 281 -26.83 -6.06 25.24
N ASN A 282 -25.85 -6.92 25.56
CA ASN A 282 -25.38 -7.08 26.93
C ASN A 282 -24.14 -6.23 27.27
N ASN A 283 -23.39 -5.75 26.26
CA ASN A 283 -22.20 -4.93 26.49
C ASN A 283 -22.49 -3.43 26.65
N PHE A 284 -23.75 -3.00 26.60
CA PHE A 284 -24.15 -1.61 26.87
C PHE A 284 -24.88 -1.41 28.20
N LYS A 285 -24.99 -2.45 29.05
CA LYS A 285 -25.72 -2.38 30.33
C LYS A 285 -24.83 -2.26 31.59
N ASP A 286 -23.51 -2.41 31.46
CA ASP A 286 -22.60 -2.47 32.60
C ASP A 286 -21.59 -1.31 32.67
N ASP A 287 -22.03 -0.09 32.36
CA ASP A 287 -21.33 1.12 32.81
C ASP A 287 -22.23 1.93 33.74
N ASN A 288 -22.10 1.63 35.04
CA ASN A 288 -22.56 2.49 36.13
C ASN A 288 -21.81 3.83 36.08
N TYR A 289 -22.31 4.78 35.29
CA TYR A 289 -22.01 6.18 35.50
C TYR A 289 -22.91 6.70 36.62
N SER A 290 -22.27 6.96 37.76
CA SER A 290 -22.80 7.79 38.85
C SER A 290 -23.37 9.09 38.25
N GLU A 291 -24.69 9.26 38.38
CA GLU A 291 -25.37 10.54 38.18
C GLU A 291 -24.70 11.61 39.06
N ASN A 292 -24.03 12.57 38.41
CA ASN A 292 -23.97 13.93 38.92
C ASN A 292 -24.75 14.77 37.94
N ASN A 293 -25.98 15.09 38.33
CA ASN A 293 -26.73 16.20 37.77
C ASN A 293 -25.92 17.47 38.00
N ASP A 294 -25.71 18.26 36.94
CA ASP A 294 -25.93 19.71 36.96
C ASP A 294 -25.72 20.26 35.51
N ASP A 295 -26.80 20.88 35.04
CA ASP A 295 -26.91 21.99 34.09
C ASP A 295 -26.59 21.82 32.59
N ASP A 296 -27.69 21.70 31.83
CA ASP A 296 -28.05 22.48 30.63
C ASP A 296 -26.92 22.94 29.68
N ASP A 297 -26.86 22.32 28.50
CA ASP A 297 -26.92 23.11 27.25
C ASP A 297 -27.38 22.26 26.06
N ASN A 298 -28.39 22.83 25.39
CA ASN A 298 -29.17 22.29 24.29
C ASN A 298 -28.34 22.26 22.99
N PHE A 299 -28.01 21.07 22.48
CA PHE A 299 -27.59 20.90 21.09
C PHE A 299 -28.46 19.84 20.41
N GLU A 300 -29.39 20.31 19.59
CA GLU A 300 -30.19 19.52 18.67
C GLU A 300 -29.30 18.63 17.82
N ASN A 301 -29.50 17.32 17.96
CA ASN A 301 -28.86 16.28 17.16
C ASN A 301 -29.51 16.25 15.77
N LYS A 302 -28.86 16.87 14.77
CA LYS A 302 -29.19 16.63 13.35
C LYS A 302 -28.44 15.39 12.88
N ASN A 303 -29.13 14.26 12.92
CA ASN A 303 -28.75 13.07 12.17
C ASN A 303 -29.05 13.34 10.68
N ASP A 304 -28.01 13.61 9.90
CA ASP A 304 -28.11 13.52 8.45
C ASP A 304 -27.86 12.06 8.04
N ASP A 305 -28.94 11.39 7.63
CA ASP A 305 -28.95 10.05 7.07
C ASP A 305 -28.09 9.97 5.79
N TYR A 306 -27.15 9.04 5.77
CA TYR A 306 -26.37 8.68 4.58
C TYR A 306 -27.22 7.84 3.62
N ASP A 307 -27.86 8.52 2.66
CA ASP A 307 -28.66 7.88 1.60
C ASP A 307 -27.80 7.72 0.32
N PHE A 308 -27.32 6.50 0.04
CA PHE A 308 -26.55 6.17 -1.17
C PHE A 308 -27.50 6.00 -2.36
N LYS A 309 -27.92 7.11 -2.99
CA LYS A 309 -28.77 7.06 -4.20
C LYS A 309 -27.94 6.84 -5.45
N SER A 310 -28.21 5.74 -6.14
CA SER A 310 -27.80 5.49 -7.52
C SER A 310 -28.52 6.46 -8.46
N ASN A 311 -27.78 7.33 -9.15
CA ASN A 311 -28.35 8.14 -10.23
C ASN A 311 -28.44 7.32 -11.52
N ASN A 312 -29.62 6.78 -11.81
CA ASN A 312 -30.07 6.53 -13.17
C ASN A 312 -30.92 7.74 -13.57
N ASN A 313 -30.41 8.57 -14.49
CA ASN A 313 -31.23 9.54 -15.19
C ASN A 313 -31.39 9.06 -16.64
N ASP A 314 -32.52 8.40 -16.88
CA ASP A 314 -33.19 8.42 -18.18
C ASP A 314 -33.71 9.85 -18.39
N ASN A 315 -33.34 10.47 -19.51
CA ASN A 315 -34.04 11.64 -20.02
C ASN A 315 -34.49 11.32 -21.44
N ASP A 316 -35.80 11.08 -21.54
CA ASP A 316 -36.59 11.19 -22.75
C ASP A 316 -36.40 12.59 -23.36
N PHE A 317 -36.05 12.62 -24.64
CA PHE A 317 -36.29 13.78 -25.50
C PHE A 317 -37.07 13.30 -26.72
N GLU A 318 -38.36 13.63 -26.73
CA GLU A 318 -39.23 13.49 -27.89
C GLU A 318 -38.84 14.49 -28.99
N ASP A 319 -38.88 13.99 -30.23
CA ASP A 319 -38.80 14.73 -31.48
C ASP A 319 -39.97 15.72 -31.62
N GLU A 320 -39.71 16.91 -32.19
CA GLU A 320 -40.40 17.33 -33.42
C GLU A 320 -39.87 18.63 -34.06
N ASN A 321 -39.87 18.59 -35.40
CA ASN A 321 -39.91 19.70 -36.38
C ASN A 321 -38.62 20.38 -36.89
N VAL A 322 -37.98 19.69 -37.85
CA VAL A 322 -37.81 20.07 -39.28
C VAL A 322 -37.85 21.57 -39.62
N SER A 323 -36.71 22.11 -40.09
CA SER A 323 -36.70 22.98 -41.29
C SER A 323 -35.36 22.89 -42.08
N SER A 324 -35.51 22.30 -43.26
CA SER A 324 -34.82 22.46 -44.56
C SER A 324 -33.62 23.43 -44.78
N ILE A 325 -32.53 22.83 -45.35
CA ILE A 325 -31.81 23.20 -46.62
C ILE A 325 -30.82 24.41 -46.60
N PRO A 326 -29.69 24.46 -47.37
CA PRO A 326 -28.86 23.41 -48.01
C PRO A 326 -27.33 23.53 -47.83
N LEU A 327 -26.64 22.47 -48.25
CA LEU A 327 -25.24 22.44 -48.70
C LEU A 327 -24.97 23.44 -49.85
N GLN A 328 -23.82 24.12 -49.79
CA GLN A 328 -23.14 24.64 -50.98
C GLN A 328 -21.79 23.94 -51.12
N SER A 329 -21.59 23.32 -52.28
CA SER A 329 -20.33 22.85 -52.82
C SER A 329 -19.80 23.84 -53.86
N GLU A 330 -18.48 24.02 -53.83
CA GLU A 330 -17.57 24.40 -54.93
C GLU A 330 -17.62 25.81 -55.53
N THR A 331 -16.52 26.54 -55.33
CA THR A 331 -15.57 26.93 -56.39
C THR A 331 -14.16 26.97 -55.83
#